data_AF-A0A9E2MGP1-F1
#
_entry.id   AF-A0A9E2MGP1-F1
#
_cell.length_a   1.000
_cell.length_b   1.000
_cell.length_c   1.000
_cell.angle_alpha   90.00
_cell.angle_beta   90.00
_cell.angle_gamma   90.00
#
_symmetry.space_group_name_H-M   'P 1'
#
loop_
_entity.id
_entity.type
_entity.pdbx_description
1 polymer ?
#
loop_
_entity_poly.entity_id
_entity_poly.type
_entity_poly.pdbx_seq_one_letter_code
_entity_poly.pdbx_strand_id
1 'polypeptide(L)'
;MAEMIKLTLRLPLGLHGQIKRSALELNRSLNAMIVETLKKGLTKEITYEETERDKTLRVIRESGLLEPMGPIWDEEIAKAPDITYEELWKEMEGVPPLSEVI
;
A
#
# COMPACT_ATOMS: atom_id res chain seq x y z
N MET A 1 -9.76 5.71 -35.06
CA MET A 1 -10.32 4.37 -34.71
C MET A 1 -9.48 3.84 -33.56
N ALA A 2 -10.08 3.33 -32.49
CA ALA A 2 -9.31 2.81 -31.36
C ALA A 2 -8.61 1.51 -31.76
N GLU A 3 -7.30 1.44 -31.55
CA GLU A 3 -6.52 0.22 -31.76
C GLU A 3 -6.86 -0.78 -30.65
N MET A 4 -7.32 -1.99 -31.03
CA MET A 4 -7.75 -3.03 -30.08
C MET A 4 -6.68 -4.11 -29.96
N ILE A 5 -6.24 -4.36 -28.73
CA ILE A 5 -5.28 -5.44 -28.41
C ILE A 5 -6.03 -6.57 -27.70
N LYS A 6 -5.76 -7.82 -28.10
CA LYS A 6 -6.31 -9.00 -27.44
C LYS A 6 -5.42 -9.40 -26.26
N LEU A 7 -6.01 -9.45 -25.07
CA LEU A 7 -5.31 -9.81 -23.84
C LEU A 7 -5.78 -11.17 -23.33
N THR A 8 -4.84 -12.04 -22.96
CA THR A 8 -5.14 -13.31 -22.26
C THR A 8 -4.72 -13.16 -20.80
N LEU A 9 -5.68 -13.25 -19.88
CA LEU A 9 -5.45 -13.07 -18.44
C LEU A 9 -5.61 -14.39 -17.69
N ARG A 10 -4.73 -14.64 -16.72
CA ARG A 10 -4.91 -15.69 -15.73
C ARG A 10 -5.49 -15.07 -14.46
N LEU A 11 -6.68 -15.51 -14.04
CA LEU A 11 -7.38 -14.98 -12.88
C LEU A 11 -7.61 -16.11 -11.87
N PRO A 12 -7.49 -15.86 -10.55
CA PRO A 12 -7.95 -16.78 -9.54
C PRO A 12 -9.43 -17.12 -9.75
N LEU A 13 -9.80 -18.38 -9.51
CA LEU A 13 -11.15 -18.88 -9.80
C LEU A 13 -12.24 -18.08 -9.08
N GLY A 14 -12.00 -17.71 -7.82
CA GLY A 14 -12.92 -16.90 -7.01
C GLY A 14 -13.15 -15.51 -7.61
N LEU A 15 -12.09 -14.85 -8.07
CA LEU A 15 -12.16 -13.52 -8.67
C LEU A 15 -12.92 -13.56 -10.01
N HIS A 16 -12.62 -14.54 -10.86
CA HIS A 16 -13.37 -14.74 -12.10
C HIS A 16 -14.87 -14.97 -11.81
N GLY A 17 -15.20 -15.76 -10.79
CA GLY A 17 -16.58 -16.02 -10.38
C GLY A 17 -17.30 -14.77 -9.85
N GLN A 18 -16.60 -13.88 -9.14
CA GLN A 18 -17.16 -12.59 -8.69
C GLN A 18 -17.44 -11.67 -9.88
N ILE A 19 -16.46 -11.46 -10.77
CA ILE A 19 -16.63 -10.59 -11.95
C ILE A 19 -17.76 -11.11 -12.85
N LYS A 20 -17.85 -12.42 -13.03
CA LYS A 20 -18.93 -13.05 -13.80
C LYS A 20 -20.31 -12.80 -13.18
N ARG A 21 -20.45 -12.89 -11.86
CA ARG A 21 -21.71 -12.57 -11.16
C ARG A 21 -22.09 -11.10 -11.36
N SER A 22 -21.17 -10.18 -11.15
CA SER A 22 -21.42 -8.75 -11.37
C SER A 22 -21.78 -8.42 -12.82
N ALA A 23 -21.18 -9.11 -13.79
CA ALA A 23 -21.54 -8.96 -15.20
C ALA A 23 -22.99 -9.39 -15.48
N LEU A 24 -23.46 -10.47 -14.85
CA LEU A 24 -24.85 -10.93 -14.96
C LEU A 24 -25.82 -9.95 -14.29
N GLU A 25 -25.52 -9.51 -13.07
CA GLU A 25 -26.35 -8.56 -12.31
C GLU A 25 -26.54 -7.24 -13.06
N LEU A 26 -25.50 -6.77 -13.75
CA LEU A 26 -25.50 -5.51 -14.49
C LEU A 26 -25.91 -5.67 -15.97
N ASN A 27 -26.27 -6.88 -16.41
CA ASN A 27 -26.58 -7.21 -17.80
C ASN A 27 -25.51 -6.74 -18.80
N ARG A 28 -24.24 -6.98 -18.45
CA ARG A 28 -23.06 -6.59 -19.25
C ARG A 28 -22.27 -7.82 -19.69
N SER A 29 -21.51 -7.68 -20.77
CA SER A 29 -20.57 -8.72 -21.17
C SER A 29 -19.42 -8.84 -20.16
N LEU A 30 -18.91 -10.05 -19.96
CA LEU A 30 -17.78 -10.31 -19.08
C LEU A 30 -16.56 -9.47 -19.49
N ASN A 31 -16.30 -9.33 -20.80
CA ASN A 31 -15.20 -8.52 -21.32
C ASN A 31 -15.36 -7.04 -20.98
N ALA A 32 -16.56 -6.48 -21.13
CA ALA A 32 -16.83 -5.10 -20.74
C ALA A 32 -16.60 -4.91 -19.24
N MET A 33 -17.04 -5.87 -18.41
CA MET A 33 -16.87 -5.80 -16.96
C MET A 33 -15.40 -5.90 -16.53
N ILE A 34 -14.61 -6.75 -17.20
CA ILE A 34 -13.16 -6.86 -16.97
C ILE A 34 -12.48 -5.54 -17.34
N VAL A 35 -12.77 -4.98 -18.51
CA VAL A 35 -12.17 -3.70 -18.97
C VAL A 35 -12.52 -2.57 -18.01
N GLU A 36 -13.76 -2.47 -17.56
CA GLU A 36 -14.17 -1.45 -16.58
C GLU A 36 -13.50 -1.63 -15.21
N THR A 37 -13.39 -2.87 -14.73
CA THR A 37 -12.70 -3.16 -13.46
C THR A 37 -11.23 -2.78 -13.55
N LEU A 38 -10.56 -3.13 -14.65
CA LEU A 38 -9.17 -2.73 -14.91
C LEU A 38 -9.04 -1.22 -14.99
N LYS A 39 -9.93 -0.54 -15.73
CA LYS A 39 -9.96 0.92 -15.79
C LYS A 39 -10.08 1.52 -14.40
N LYS A 40 -11.07 1.10 -13.59
CA LYS A 40 -11.27 1.59 -12.22
C LYS A 40 -10.05 1.37 -11.33
N GLY A 41 -9.38 0.23 -11.45
CA GLY A 41 -8.16 -0.06 -10.70
C GLY A 41 -6.96 0.79 -11.13
N LEU A 42 -6.87 1.15 -12.42
CA LEU A 42 -5.80 1.98 -12.97
C LEU A 42 -6.06 3.49 -12.79
N THR A 43 -7.32 3.93 -12.83
CA THR A 43 -7.72 5.34 -12.65
C THR A 43 -7.97 5.71 -11.19
N LYS A 44 -8.10 4.73 -10.29
CA LYS A 44 -7.73 4.99 -8.90
C LYS A 44 -6.23 5.21 -8.91
N GLU A 45 -5.80 6.46 -9.12
CA GLU A 45 -4.72 6.96 -8.29
C GLU A 45 -5.14 6.59 -6.88
N ILE A 46 -4.41 5.63 -6.31
CA ILE A 46 -4.58 5.27 -4.93
C ILE A 46 -4.15 6.55 -4.20
N THR A 47 -5.08 7.47 -3.94
CA THR A 47 -4.99 8.34 -2.78
C THR A 47 -5.12 7.41 -1.58
N TYR A 48 -4.04 6.65 -1.37
CA TYR A 48 -3.68 6.22 -0.06
C TYR A 48 -3.38 7.56 0.60
N GLU A 49 -4.27 8.03 1.47
CA GLU A 49 -3.84 9.00 2.46
C GLU A 49 -2.72 8.28 3.21
N GLU A 50 -1.49 8.63 2.84
CA GLU A 50 -0.30 7.98 3.35
C GLU A 50 -0.31 8.16 4.87
N THR A 51 -0.53 7.05 5.58
CA THR A 51 -0.50 7.10 7.03
C THR A 51 0.92 7.45 7.47
N GLU A 52 1.10 7.99 8.68
CA GLU A 52 2.44 8.28 9.21
C GLU A 52 3.33 7.02 9.23
N ARG A 53 2.73 5.85 9.41
CA ARG A 53 3.38 4.54 9.26
C ARG A 53 3.90 4.31 7.83
N ASP A 54 3.11 4.58 6.80
CA ASP A 54 3.52 4.40 5.41
C ASP A 54 4.64 5.39 5.02
N LYS A 55 4.56 6.64 5.51
CA LYS A 55 5.63 7.63 5.34
C LYS A 55 6.94 7.14 5.94
N THR A 56 6.87 6.62 7.16
CA THR A 56 8.02 6.07 7.89
C THR A 56 8.65 4.90 7.13
N LEU A 57 7.84 3.96 6.66
CA LEU A 57 8.31 2.81 5.89
C LEU A 57 8.90 3.20 4.53
N ARG A 58 8.37 4.24 3.88
CA ARG A 58 8.94 4.78 2.63
C ARG A 58 10.32 5.38 2.88
N VAL A 59 10.48 6.21 3.91
CA VAL A 59 11.77 6.84 4.26
C VAL A 59 12.83 5.79 4.59
N ILE A 60 12.49 4.77 5.38
CA ILE A 60 13.39 3.65 5.72
C ILE A 60 13.83 2.90 4.45
N ARG A 61 12.92 2.72 3.48
CA ARG A 61 13.21 2.07 2.20
C ARG A 61 14.13 2.92 1.33
N GLU A 62 13.87 4.22 1.25
CA GLU A 62 14.64 5.17 0.43
C GLU A 62 16.04 5.44 1.00
N SER A 63 16.21 5.36 2.31
CA SER A 63 17.51 5.56 2.97
C SER A 63 18.46 4.35 2.83
N GLY A 64 18.06 3.29 2.14
CA GLY A 64 18.88 2.11 1.92
C GLY A 64 19.06 1.21 3.15
N LEU A 65 18.25 1.40 4.21
CA LEU A 65 18.20 0.54 5.41
C LEU A 65 17.41 -0.75 5.13
N LEU A 66 17.58 -1.30 3.93
CA LEU A 66 16.76 -2.33 3.31
C LEU A 66 17.31 -3.75 3.52
N GLU A 67 18.06 -3.98 4.60
CA GLU A 67 17.88 -5.27 5.26
C GLU A 67 16.64 -5.10 6.12
N PRO A 68 15.58 -5.89 5.91
CA PRO A 68 14.41 -5.81 6.77
C PRO A 68 14.95 -6.03 8.18
N MET A 69 14.97 -4.95 8.95
CA MET A 69 14.90 -4.98 10.39
C MET A 69 13.89 -6.09 10.69
N GLY A 70 14.38 -7.27 11.11
CA GLY A 70 13.66 -8.53 10.95
C GLY A 70 12.28 -8.53 11.62
N PRO A 71 11.54 -9.65 11.67
CA PRO A 71 10.16 -9.69 12.18
C PRO A 71 9.93 -8.96 13.51
N ILE A 72 10.96 -8.91 14.36
CA ILE A 72 11.01 -8.16 15.62
C ILE A 72 10.72 -6.66 15.42
N TRP A 73 11.28 -6.01 14.41
CA TRP A 73 11.09 -4.58 14.21
C TRP A 73 9.74 -4.23 13.58
N ASP A 74 9.16 -5.12 12.77
CA ASP A 74 7.78 -4.96 12.32
C ASP A 74 6.81 -4.95 13.52
N GLU A 75 7.08 -5.80 14.53
CA GLU A 75 6.36 -5.81 15.80
C GLU A 75 6.60 -4.54 16.63
N GLU A 76 7.85 -4.09 16.77
CA GLU A 76 8.17 -2.89 17.55
C GLU A 76 7.63 -1.61 16.89
N ILE A 77 7.70 -1.49 15.55
CA ILE A 77 7.08 -0.40 14.80
C ILE A 77 5.56 -0.44 14.95
N ALA A 78 4.95 -1.63 14.99
CA ALA A 78 3.50 -1.76 15.21
C ALA A 78 3.06 -1.42 16.64
N LYS A 79 3.96 -1.57 17.64
CA LYS A 79 3.71 -1.21 19.04
C LYS A 79 4.02 0.26 19.34
N ALA A 80 4.84 0.91 18.52
CA ALA A 80 5.20 2.30 18.71
C ALA A 80 3.94 3.19 18.60
N PRO A 81 3.77 4.16 19.53
CA PRO A 81 2.66 5.10 19.44
C PRO A 81 2.86 6.03 18.23
N ASP A 82 1.77 6.32 17.52
CA ASP A 82 1.77 7.32 16.46
C ASP A 82 1.87 8.72 17.09
N ILE A 83 3.09 9.23 17.22
CA ILE A 83 3.38 10.57 17.75
C ILE A 83 3.94 11.47 16.65
N THR A 84 3.68 12.77 16.79
CA THR A 84 4.20 13.78 15.88
C THR A 84 5.67 14.11 16.16
N TYR A 85 6.36 14.72 15.20
CA TYR A 85 7.76 15.15 15.37
C TYR A 85 7.95 16.10 16.55
N GLU A 86 7.01 17.01 16.79
CA GLU A 86 7.07 17.96 17.91
C GLU A 86 6.92 17.26 19.27
N GLU A 87 6.10 16.22 19.34
CA GLU A 87 5.92 15.40 20.54
C GLU A 87 7.15 14.53 20.80
N LEU A 88 7.71 13.91 19.77
CA LEU A 88 8.96 13.15 19.86
C LEU A 88 10.10 14.03 20.39
N TRP A 89 10.23 15.27 19.89
CA TRP A 89 11.30 16.17 20.33
C TRP A 89 11.17 16.60 21.79
N LYS A 90 9.94 16.74 22.30
CA LYS A 90 9.68 16.97 23.73
C LYS A 90 10.02 15.75 24.59
N GLU A 91 9.72 14.54 24.12
CA GLU A 91 10.09 13.32 24.84
C GLU A 91 11.61 13.10 24.89
N MET A 92 12.32 13.54 23.84
CA MET A 92 13.78 13.47 23.78
C MET A 92 14.47 14.63 24.51
N GLU A 93 13.73 15.60 25.05
CA GLU A 93 14.30 16.75 25.74
C GLU A 93 14.98 16.32 27.04
N GLY A 94 16.31 16.50 27.11
CA GLY A 94 17.13 16.08 28.23
C GLY A 94 17.73 14.67 28.11
N VAL A 95 17.46 13.95 27.01
CA VAL A 95 18.17 12.71 26.69
C VAL A 95 19.50 13.06 26.01
N PRO A 96 20.66 12.65 26.56
CA PRO A 96 21.95 12.91 25.93
C PRO A 96 22.01 12.23 24.55
N PRO A 97 22.72 12.82 23.56
CA PRO A 97 22.89 12.21 22.25
C PRO A 97 23.47 10.81 22.39
N LEU A 98 22.99 9.85 21.59
CA LEU A 98 23.48 8.46 21.63
C LEU A 98 25.02 8.36 21.44
N SER A 99 25.63 9.34 20.76
CA SER A 99 27.08 9.44 20.61
C SER A 99 27.85 9.73 21.91
N GLU A 100 27.17 10.18 22.97
CA GLU A 100 27.76 10.54 24.26
C GLU A 100 27.54 9.45 25.34
N VAL A 101 26.76 8.40 25.03
CA VAL A 101 26.32 7.37 26.00
C VAL A 101 26.85 5.96 25.65
N ILE A 102 27.59 5.82 24.55
CA ILE A 102 28.23 4.56 24.11
C ILE A 102 29.72 4.56 24.44
#